data_AF-A0A317I4L8-F1
#
_entry.id   AF-A0A317I4L8-F1
#
_cell.length_a   1.000
_cell.length_b   1.000
_cell.length_c   1.000
_cell.angle_alpha   90.00
_cell.angle_beta   90.00
_cell.angle_gamma   90.00
#
_symmetry.space_group_name_H-M   'P 1'
#
loop_
_entity.id
_entity.type
_entity.pdbx_description
1 polymer ?
#
loop_
_entity_poly.entity_id
_entity_poly.type
_entity_poly.pdbx_seq_one_letter_code
_entity_poly.pdbx_strand_id
1 'polypeptide(L)'
;MPDNPLNDTWEIHDRINLYLLDAIEPSALPNQSASKGRTVGEQFAHLHNVRLMWLKAAAPDLLEGLSKIEKENAEDKKLLRKSLIDSGKAIGELLTKSLESGGKVKGFKPHATAFLGYLISHESHHRGQIALSVKQSGKPLDKKIAYGIWEWGVR
;
A
#
# COMPACT_ATOMS: atom_id res chain seq x y z
N MET A 1 4.42 -0.33 -24.43
CA MET A 1 3.71 0.94 -24.20
C MET A 1 4.78 2.01 -23.99
N PRO A 2 4.88 3.05 -24.82
CA PRO A 2 5.73 4.19 -24.45
C PRO A 2 5.11 4.84 -23.22
N ASP A 3 5.92 5.08 -22.20
CA ASP A 3 5.69 5.78 -20.92
C ASP A 3 4.23 5.86 -20.46
N ASN A 4 3.88 5.14 -19.39
CA ASN A 4 2.63 5.33 -18.67
C ASN A 4 2.94 5.98 -17.30
N PRO A 5 3.14 7.31 -17.23
CA PRO A 5 3.50 7.98 -15.99
C PRO A 5 2.52 7.73 -14.85
N LEU A 6 1.24 7.44 -15.15
CA LEU A 6 0.26 7.11 -14.11
C LEU A 6 0.60 5.78 -13.44
N ASN A 7 0.88 4.75 -14.23
CA ASN A 7 1.26 3.44 -13.70
C ASN A 7 2.67 3.47 -13.11
N ASP A 8 3.62 4.16 -13.73
CA ASP A 8 4.97 4.33 -13.17
C ASP A 8 4.93 5.01 -11.80
N THR A 9 4.07 6.04 -11.65
CA THR A 9 3.85 6.72 -10.36
C THR A 9 3.26 5.76 -9.32
N TRP A 10 2.33 4.89 -9.71
CA TRP A 10 1.78 3.86 -8.83
C TRP A 10 2.84 2.85 -8.39
N GLU A 11 3.65 2.36 -9.33
CA GLU A 11 4.70 1.38 -9.05
C GLU A 11 5.77 1.95 -8.12
N ILE A 12 6.18 3.20 -8.31
CA ILE A 12 7.09 3.88 -7.37
C ILE A 12 6.45 3.93 -5.98
N HIS A 13 5.19 4.35 -5.88
CA HIS A 13 4.48 4.42 -4.61
C HIS A 13 4.41 3.05 -3.90
N ASP A 14 4.06 1.98 -4.62
CA ASP A 14 3.98 0.63 -4.07
C ASP A 14 5.35 0.12 -3.58
N ARG A 15 6.43 0.38 -4.35
CA ARG A 15 7.80 0.04 -3.92
C ARG A 15 8.19 0.74 -2.63
N ILE A 16 7.72 1.96 -2.37
CA ILE A 16 7.99 2.63 -1.09
C ILE A 16 7.30 1.92 0.08
N ASN A 17 6.08 1.40 -0.09
CA ASN A 17 5.43 0.61 0.96
C ASN A 17 6.18 -0.69 1.24
N LEU A 18 6.65 -1.37 0.19
CA LEU A 18 7.46 -2.58 0.31
C LEU A 18 8.82 -2.28 0.97
N TYR A 19 9.48 -1.18 0.59
CA TYR A 19 10.72 -0.72 1.21
C TYR A 19 10.54 -0.46 2.72
N LEU A 20 9.45 0.20 3.10
CA LEU A 20 9.15 0.43 4.51
C LEU A 20 8.89 -0.90 5.24
N LEU A 21 8.05 -1.79 4.69
CA LEU A 21 7.78 -3.10 5.29
C LEU A 21 9.06 -3.91 5.46
N ASP A 22 9.92 -3.95 4.43
CA ASP A 22 11.19 -4.69 4.45
C ASP A 22 12.09 -4.20 5.59
N ALA A 23 12.08 -2.91 5.92
CA ALA A 23 12.80 -2.33 7.05
C ALA A 23 12.18 -2.56 8.44
N ILE A 24 10.90 -2.97 8.53
CA ILE A 24 10.26 -3.25 9.82
C ILE A 24 10.70 -4.61 10.36
N GLU A 25 11.33 -4.64 11.52
CA GLU A 25 11.61 -5.89 12.23
C GLU A 25 10.30 -6.66 12.54
N PRO A 26 10.24 -7.99 12.38
CA PRO A 26 9.03 -8.76 12.69
C PRO A 26 8.50 -8.50 14.11
N SER A 27 9.39 -8.31 15.08
CA SER A 27 9.05 -7.98 16.47
C SER A 27 8.31 -6.63 16.65
N ALA A 28 8.29 -5.77 15.62
CA ALA A 28 7.59 -4.49 15.65
C ALA A 28 6.20 -4.54 14.98
N LEU A 29 5.85 -5.63 14.27
CA LEU A 29 4.52 -5.81 13.69
C LEU A 29 3.36 -5.75 14.71
N PRO A 30 3.47 -6.31 15.93
CA PRO A 30 2.41 -6.19 16.94
C PRO A 30 2.34 -4.81 17.61
N ASN A 31 3.31 -3.92 17.38
CA ASN A 31 3.34 -2.62 18.05
C ASN A 31 2.24 -1.71 17.49
N GLN A 32 1.69 -0.84 18.34
CA GLN A 32 0.67 0.14 17.96
C GLN A 32 0.97 1.50 18.58
N SER A 33 0.31 2.54 18.07
CA SER A 33 0.38 3.89 18.64
C SER A 33 0.00 3.90 20.13
N ALA A 34 0.56 4.83 20.90
CA ALA A 34 0.17 5.10 22.28
C ALA A 34 -1.31 5.47 22.41
N SER A 35 -1.90 6.07 21.37
CA SER A 35 -3.34 6.35 21.29
C SER A 35 -4.20 5.11 21.02
N LYS A 36 -3.59 3.92 20.90
CA LYS A 36 -4.16 2.66 20.42
C LYS A 36 -4.61 2.75 18.95
N GLY A 37 -5.03 1.62 18.39
CA GLY A 37 -5.54 1.54 17.01
C GLY A 37 -5.09 0.26 16.32
N ARG A 38 -4.76 0.36 15.03
CA ARG A 38 -4.15 -0.76 14.31
C ARG A 38 -2.68 -0.93 14.72
N THR A 39 -2.25 -2.17 14.85
CA THR A 39 -0.82 -2.51 14.95
C THR A 39 -0.10 -2.20 13.63
N VAL A 40 1.22 -2.13 13.65
CA VAL A 40 2.04 -1.91 12.44
C VAL A 40 1.70 -2.93 11.36
N GLY A 41 1.58 -4.20 11.72
CA GLY A 41 1.17 -5.27 10.82
C GLY A 41 -0.25 -5.07 10.26
N GLU A 42 -1.20 -4.71 11.13
CA GLU A 42 -2.57 -4.43 10.73
C GLU A 42 -2.69 -3.20 9.79
N GLN A 43 -1.78 -2.22 9.89
CA GLN A 43 -1.74 -1.10 8.96
C GLN A 43 -1.35 -1.56 7.55
N PHE A 44 -0.33 -2.42 7.40
CA PHE A 44 0.03 -2.99 6.09
C PHE A 44 -1.07 -3.89 5.53
N ALA A 45 -1.66 -4.73 6.38
CA ALA A 45 -2.83 -5.54 6.01
C ALA A 45 -3.99 -4.63 5.53
N HIS A 46 -4.19 -3.48 6.19
CA HIS A 46 -5.22 -2.53 5.81
C HIS A 46 -4.98 -1.91 4.43
N LEU A 47 -3.73 -1.58 4.06
CA LEU A 47 -3.40 -1.11 2.70
C LEU A 47 -3.85 -2.14 1.66
N HIS A 48 -3.41 -3.39 1.82
CA HIS A 48 -3.78 -4.49 0.94
C HIS A 48 -5.31 -4.68 0.87
N ASN A 49 -5.98 -4.69 2.03
CA ASN A 49 -7.42 -4.93 2.11
C ASN A 49 -8.25 -3.79 1.47
N VAL A 50 -7.78 -2.53 1.53
CA VAL A 50 -8.43 -1.40 0.83
C VAL A 50 -8.25 -1.54 -0.68
N ARG A 51 -7.10 -2.00 -1.18
CA ARG A 51 -6.92 -2.32 -2.60
C ARG A 51 -7.92 -3.39 -3.04
N LEU A 52 -8.09 -4.46 -2.26
CA LEU A 52 -9.09 -5.50 -2.58
C LEU A 52 -10.53 -4.97 -2.60
N MET A 53 -10.87 -4.05 -1.68
CA MET A 53 -12.18 -3.40 -1.68
C MET A 53 -12.43 -2.65 -3.00
N TRP A 54 -11.43 -1.91 -3.49
CA TRP A 54 -11.53 -1.21 -4.78
C TRP A 54 -11.55 -2.17 -5.98
N LEU A 55 -10.72 -3.22 -5.99
CA LEU A 55 -10.73 -4.23 -7.03
C LEU A 55 -12.10 -4.92 -7.12
N LYS A 56 -12.69 -5.29 -5.97
CA LYS A 56 -14.04 -5.86 -5.92
C LYS A 56 -15.10 -4.97 -6.56
N ALA A 57 -14.98 -3.65 -6.42
CA ALA A 57 -15.95 -2.70 -6.99
C ALA A 57 -15.66 -2.39 -8.47
N ALA A 58 -14.39 -2.25 -8.83
CA ALA A 58 -13.96 -1.67 -10.11
C ALA A 58 -13.54 -2.71 -11.16
N ALA A 59 -12.89 -3.79 -10.74
CA ALA A 59 -12.38 -4.86 -11.60
C ALA A 59 -12.38 -6.22 -10.86
N PRO A 60 -13.56 -6.86 -10.70
CA PRO A 60 -13.68 -8.12 -9.96
C PRO A 60 -12.85 -9.27 -10.54
N ASP A 61 -12.55 -9.23 -11.84
CA ASP A 61 -11.64 -10.16 -12.51
C ASP A 61 -10.21 -10.07 -11.95
N LEU A 62 -9.75 -8.88 -11.59
CA LEU A 62 -8.42 -8.65 -11.01
C LEU A 62 -8.34 -8.97 -9.50
N LEU A 63 -9.48 -9.29 -8.88
CA LEU A 63 -9.54 -9.75 -7.48
C LEU A 63 -9.25 -11.25 -7.36
N GLU A 64 -9.39 -12.01 -8.44
CA GLU A 64 -9.25 -13.47 -8.42
C GLU A 64 -7.87 -13.90 -7.89
N GLY A 65 -7.86 -14.84 -6.95
CA GLY A 65 -6.63 -15.32 -6.30
C GLY A 65 -6.07 -14.40 -5.20
N LEU A 66 -6.64 -13.22 -4.98
CA LEU A 66 -6.28 -12.34 -3.86
C LEU A 66 -7.21 -12.58 -2.66
N SER A 67 -6.66 -12.60 -1.46
CA SER A 67 -7.40 -12.86 -0.23
C SER A 67 -7.11 -11.81 0.82
N LYS A 68 -8.16 -11.37 1.50
CA LYS A 68 -8.07 -10.43 2.62
C LYS A 68 -7.16 -11.00 3.70
N ILE A 69 -6.33 -10.13 4.29
CA ILE A 69 -5.56 -10.47 5.49
C ILE A 69 -6.41 -10.13 6.71
N GLU A 70 -6.78 -11.16 7.47
CA GLU A 70 -7.41 -10.99 8.79
C GLU A 70 -6.36 -10.65 9.86
N LYS A 71 -6.82 -10.10 10.98
CA LYS A 71 -5.95 -9.51 12.02
C LYS A 71 -4.98 -10.53 12.61
N GLU A 72 -5.42 -11.77 12.74
CA GLU A 72 -4.65 -12.88 13.30
C GLU A 72 -3.44 -13.22 12.42
N ASN A 73 -3.46 -12.83 11.14
CA ASN A 73 -2.39 -13.05 10.18
C ASN A 73 -1.56 -11.78 9.91
N ALA A 74 -1.88 -10.67 10.58
CA ALA A 74 -1.24 -9.38 10.33
C ALA A 74 0.21 -9.32 10.84
N GLU A 75 0.68 -10.31 11.58
CA GLU A 75 2.07 -10.42 12.05
C GLU A 75 2.95 -11.29 11.14
N ASP A 76 2.37 -11.94 10.11
CA ASP A 76 3.16 -12.67 9.12
C ASP A 76 3.74 -11.69 8.08
N LYS A 77 4.99 -11.28 8.30
CA LYS A 77 5.71 -10.37 7.40
C LYS A 77 5.78 -10.89 5.96
N LYS A 78 5.92 -12.21 5.75
CA LYS A 78 6.04 -12.79 4.40
C LYS A 78 4.70 -12.72 3.69
N LEU A 79 3.61 -13.02 4.40
CA LEU A 79 2.25 -12.87 3.88
C LEU A 79 1.97 -11.41 3.52
N LEU A 80 2.23 -10.46 4.43
CA LEU A 80 2.04 -9.03 4.18
C LEU A 80 2.76 -8.58 2.91
N ARG A 81 4.04 -8.95 2.78
CA ARG A 81 4.87 -8.56 1.65
C ARG A 81 4.35 -9.14 0.33
N LYS A 82 4.04 -10.45 0.32
CA LYS A 82 3.48 -11.12 -0.86
C LYS A 82 2.15 -10.46 -1.28
N SER A 83 1.26 -10.25 -0.33
CA SER A 83 -0.06 -9.66 -0.59
C SER A 83 0.01 -8.22 -1.09
N LEU A 84 0.97 -7.41 -0.60
CA LEU A 84 1.20 -6.06 -1.14
C LEU A 84 1.72 -6.10 -2.59
N ILE A 85 2.65 -7.00 -2.92
CA ILE A 85 3.12 -7.17 -4.30
C ILE A 85 1.95 -7.56 -5.22
N ASP A 86 1.17 -8.56 -4.81
CA ASP A 86 0.12 -9.11 -5.68
C ASP A 86 -1.02 -8.12 -5.87
N SER A 87 -1.48 -7.44 -4.81
CA SER A 87 -2.49 -6.38 -4.95
C SER A 87 -1.92 -5.12 -5.60
N GLY A 88 -0.62 -4.85 -5.44
CA GLY A 88 0.10 -3.78 -6.14
C GLY A 88 0.01 -3.94 -7.65
N LYS A 89 0.34 -5.14 -8.15
CA LYS A 89 0.19 -5.50 -9.57
C LYS A 89 -1.24 -5.38 -10.06
N ALA A 90 -2.21 -5.89 -9.30
CA ALA A 90 -3.63 -5.83 -9.67
C ALA A 90 -4.16 -4.38 -9.77
N ILE A 91 -3.72 -3.47 -8.90
CA ILE A 91 -4.06 -2.04 -9.01
C ILE A 91 -3.40 -1.39 -10.22
N GLY A 92 -2.13 -1.73 -10.53
CA GLY A 92 -1.47 -1.22 -11.73
C GLY A 92 -2.20 -1.64 -13.02
N GLU A 93 -2.67 -2.88 -13.06
CA GLU A 93 -3.51 -3.39 -14.14
C GLU A 93 -4.86 -2.66 -14.22
N LEU A 94 -5.51 -2.39 -13.07
CA LEU A 94 -6.73 -1.57 -13.01
C LEU A 94 -6.49 -0.17 -13.58
N LEU A 95 -5.38 0.48 -13.23
CA LEU A 95 -5.03 1.82 -13.74
C LEU A 95 -4.79 1.79 -15.25
N THR A 96 -4.09 0.78 -15.75
CA THR A 96 -3.85 0.56 -17.19
C THR A 96 -5.18 0.39 -17.93
N LYS A 97 -6.04 -0.54 -17.50
CA LYS A 97 -7.38 -0.72 -18.07
C LYS A 97 -8.22 0.56 -18.01
N SER A 98 -8.11 1.32 -16.92
CA SER A 98 -8.87 2.57 -16.76
C SER A 98 -8.46 3.64 -17.77
N LEU A 99 -7.18 3.71 -18.15
CA LEU A 99 -6.69 4.61 -19.20
C LEU A 99 -7.23 4.19 -20.57
N GLU A 100 -7.19 2.90 -20.88
CA GLU A 100 -7.74 2.34 -22.12
C GLU A 100 -9.26 2.57 -22.22
N SER A 101 -9.97 2.61 -21.10
CA SER A 101 -11.42 2.87 -21.03
C SER A 101 -11.79 4.34 -20.78
N GLY A 102 -10.98 5.29 -21.25
CA GLY A 102 -11.31 6.72 -21.21
C GLY A 102 -11.04 7.41 -19.86
N GLY A 103 -10.09 6.90 -19.08
CA GLY A 103 -9.59 7.50 -17.85
C GLY A 103 -10.51 7.40 -16.62
N LYS A 104 -11.41 6.41 -16.58
CA LYS A 104 -12.39 6.24 -15.50
C LYS A 104 -12.17 4.95 -14.72
N VAL A 105 -12.34 5.02 -13.41
CA VAL A 105 -12.38 3.86 -12.51
C VAL A 105 -13.82 3.67 -12.05
N LYS A 106 -14.40 2.49 -12.27
CA LYS A 106 -15.80 2.21 -11.88
C LYS A 106 -15.96 2.37 -10.36
N GLY A 107 -17.01 3.08 -9.95
CA GLY A 107 -17.29 3.36 -8.53
C GLY A 107 -16.46 4.48 -7.91
N PHE A 108 -15.52 5.08 -8.64
CA PHE A 108 -14.74 6.23 -8.19
C PHE A 108 -14.94 7.45 -9.09
N LYS A 109 -14.95 8.65 -8.50
CA LYS A 109 -15.02 9.93 -9.21
C LYS A 109 -13.94 10.86 -8.67
N PRO A 110 -13.37 11.76 -9.49
CA PRO A 110 -13.77 12.06 -10.88
C PRO A 110 -13.15 11.17 -11.98
N HIS A 111 -11.89 10.73 -11.84
CA HIS A 111 -11.14 10.04 -12.90
C HIS A 111 -9.96 9.22 -12.32
N ALA A 112 -9.29 8.42 -13.15
CA ALA A 112 -8.21 7.51 -12.74
C ALA A 112 -7.02 8.22 -12.08
N THR A 113 -6.62 9.40 -12.55
CA THR A 113 -5.57 10.18 -11.89
C THR A 113 -5.93 10.60 -10.47
N ALA A 114 -7.19 10.97 -10.22
CA ALA A 114 -7.66 11.30 -8.88
C ALA A 114 -7.75 10.03 -8.01
N PHE A 115 -8.06 8.88 -8.60
CA PHE A 115 -8.03 7.60 -7.91
C PHE A 115 -6.62 7.24 -7.45
N LEU A 116 -5.61 7.40 -8.31
CA LEU A 116 -4.22 7.24 -7.91
C LEU A 116 -3.84 8.23 -6.79
N GLY A 117 -4.23 9.50 -6.91
CA GLY A 117 -4.00 10.50 -5.86
C GLY A 117 -4.63 10.11 -4.52
N TYR A 118 -5.84 9.54 -4.54
CA TYR A 118 -6.50 9.00 -3.36
C TYR A 118 -5.71 7.84 -2.74
N LEU A 119 -5.27 6.86 -3.53
CA LEU A 119 -4.48 5.73 -3.03
C LEU A 119 -3.17 6.22 -2.41
N ILE A 120 -2.43 7.08 -3.11
CA ILE A 120 -1.18 7.67 -2.59
C ILE A 120 -1.44 8.39 -1.27
N SER A 121 -2.49 9.22 -1.19
CA SER A 121 -2.84 9.94 0.04
C SER A 121 -3.17 8.99 1.19
N HIS A 122 -4.02 7.99 0.93
CA HIS A 122 -4.46 7.00 1.93
C HIS A 122 -3.28 6.18 2.46
N GLU A 123 -2.47 5.61 1.57
CA GLU A 123 -1.38 4.74 1.98
C GLU A 123 -0.23 5.55 2.62
N SER A 124 0.00 6.80 2.19
CA SER A 124 0.95 7.71 2.86
C SER A 124 0.53 8.07 4.28
N HIS A 125 -0.77 8.27 4.51
CA HIS A 125 -1.31 8.49 5.85
C HIS A 125 -0.98 7.31 6.78
N HIS A 126 -1.17 6.08 6.30
CA HIS A 126 -0.84 4.87 7.05
C HIS A 126 0.66 4.64 7.20
N ARG A 127 1.50 5.00 6.21
CA ARG A 127 2.97 5.02 6.37
C ARG A 127 3.40 5.92 7.54
N GLY A 128 2.77 7.09 7.69
CA GLY A 128 2.97 7.96 8.84
C GLY A 128 2.58 7.31 10.17
N GLN A 129 1.44 6.62 10.21
CA GLN A 129 0.99 5.88 11.40
C GLN A 129 1.92 4.71 11.76
N ILE A 130 2.47 4.01 10.76
CA ILE A 130 3.47 2.96 10.95
C ILE A 130 4.73 3.54 11.57
N ALA A 131 5.30 4.59 10.96
CA ALA A 131 6.52 5.23 11.46
C ALA A 131 6.34 5.76 12.90
N LEU A 132 5.18 6.34 13.20
CA LEU A 132 4.86 6.81 14.55
C LEU A 132 4.73 5.67 15.56
N SER A 133 4.01 4.60 15.23
CA SER A 133 3.84 3.42 16.11
C SER A 133 5.18 2.78 16.44
N VAL A 134 6.04 2.63 15.43
CA VAL A 134 7.39 2.09 15.57
C VAL A 134 8.25 2.98 16.48
N LYS A 135 8.22 4.31 16.26
CA LYS A 135 8.90 5.28 17.13
C LYS A 135 8.41 5.22 18.58
N GLN A 136 7.10 5.15 18.80
CA GLN A 136 6.50 5.11 20.14
C GLN A 136 6.77 3.80 20.87
N SER A 137 7.06 2.71 20.15
CA SER A 137 7.51 1.45 20.72
C SER A 137 8.99 1.42 21.14
N GLY A 138 9.70 2.55 21.05
CA GLY A 138 11.10 2.69 21.47
C GLY A 138 12.14 2.23 20.44
N LYS A 139 11.70 1.82 19.24
CA LYS A 139 12.57 1.40 18.14
C LYS A 139 12.30 2.24 16.89
N PRO A 140 12.63 3.55 16.87
CA PRO A 140 12.36 4.39 15.70
C PRO A 140 13.03 3.84 14.43
N LEU A 141 12.43 4.14 13.27
CA LEU A 141 13.07 3.86 11.99
C LEU A 141 14.46 4.50 11.93
N ASP A 142 15.42 3.76 11.39
CA ASP A 142 16.73 4.33 11.06
C ASP A 142 16.57 5.53 10.11
N LYS A 143 17.46 6.52 10.23
CA LYS A 143 17.40 7.74 9.42
C LYS A 143 17.43 7.44 7.92
N LYS A 144 18.22 6.46 7.47
CA LYS A 144 18.28 6.05 6.06
C LYS A 144 16.92 5.54 5.57
N ILE A 145 16.20 4.80 6.41
CA ILE A 145 14.85 4.34 6.08
C ILE A 145 13.87 5.51 6.07
N ALA A 146 13.91 6.36 7.10
CA ALA A 146 13.02 7.51 7.25
C ALA A 146 13.18 8.55 6.12
N TYR A 147 14.38 8.77 5.61
CA TYR A 147 14.59 9.59 4.40
C TYR A 147 14.31 8.82 3.11
N GLY A 148 14.65 7.52 3.07
CA GLY A 148 14.48 6.67 1.90
C GLY A 148 13.04 6.55 1.39
N ILE A 149 12.02 6.71 2.24
CA ILE A 149 10.61 6.74 1.79
C ILE A 149 10.25 7.94 0.91
N TRP A 150 11.13 8.95 0.83
CA TRP A 150 11.00 10.14 -0.02
C TRP A 150 11.86 10.08 -1.29
N GLU A 151 12.70 9.05 -1.44
CA GLU A 151 13.66 8.91 -2.55
C GLU A 151 13.02 8.24 -3.78
N TRP A 152 11.94 8.80 -4.29
CA TRP A 152 11.10 8.20 -5.35
C TRP A 152 11.84 7.90 -6.67
N GLY A 153 12.93 8.62 -6.96
CA GLY A 153 13.71 8.42 -8.19
C GLY A 153 14.69 7.24 -8.15
N VAL A 154 14.92 6.62 -6.98
CA VAL A 154 15.93 5.56 -6.79
C VAL A 154 15.42 4.36 -5.99
N ARG A 155 14.11 4.33 -5.70
CA ARG A 155 13.43 3.27 -4.96
C ARG A 155 12.47 2.52 -5.84
#